data_AF-A0A974S8W1-F1
#
_entry.id   AF-A0A974S8W1-F1
#
_cell.length_a   1.000
_cell.length_b   1.000
_cell.length_c   1.000
_cell.angle_alpha   90.00
_cell.angle_beta   90.00
_cell.angle_gamma   90.00
#
_symmetry.space_group_name_H-M   'P 1'
#
loop_
_entity.id
_entity.type
_entity.pdbx_description
1 polymer ?
#
loop_
_entity_poly.entity_id
_entity_poly.type
_entity_poly.pdbx_seq_one_letter_code
_entity_poly.pdbx_strand_id
1 'polypeptide(L)'
;MEDFNSSKAFRVSGKKAFEEAGIKHADVDHLMIYDAFAHLPLYGLEDLGFVKPGEAKDFVRERNTAIGGKLPMNTNGGGLSYMHSGMYGMYALMESVKQMRGTAAAQVEAPRSASARASAACSPRPAR
;
A
#
# COMPACT_ATOMS: atom_id res chain seq x y z
N MET A 1 -5.85 21.54 -0.91
CA MET A 1 -4.63 20.75 -0.76
C MET A 1 -3.64 21.66 -0.03
N GLU A 2 -3.30 21.36 1.22
CA GLU A 2 -2.47 22.23 2.07
C GLU A 2 -0.97 22.07 1.79
N ASP A 3 -0.58 20.90 1.27
CA ASP A 3 0.78 20.56 0.83
C ASP A 3 0.67 19.73 -0.45
N PHE A 4 1.55 19.98 -1.43
CA PHE A 4 1.60 19.24 -2.69
C PHE A 4 2.24 17.85 -2.54
N ASN A 5 2.97 17.63 -1.45
CA ASN A 5 3.71 16.40 -1.19
C ASN A 5 3.04 15.51 -0.12
N SER A 6 1.84 15.85 0.33
CA SER A 6 1.11 15.09 1.35
C SER A 6 -0.39 15.06 1.08
N SER A 7 -1.01 13.97 1.51
CA SER A 7 -2.44 13.69 1.47
C SER A 7 -2.99 13.57 2.88
N LYS A 8 -3.75 14.59 3.29
CA LYS A 8 -4.53 14.55 4.53
C LYS A 8 -5.45 13.32 4.60
N ALA A 9 -5.95 12.86 3.45
CA ALA A 9 -6.78 11.68 3.38
C ALA A 9 -6.02 10.43 3.85
N PHE A 10 -4.80 10.19 3.35
CA PHE A 10 -3.98 9.04 3.77
C PHE A 10 -3.62 9.09 5.25
N ARG A 11 -3.25 10.26 5.77
CA ARG A 11 -2.89 10.41 7.19
C ARG A 11 -4.05 10.10 8.13
N VAL A 12 -5.25 10.58 7.81
CA VAL A 12 -6.44 10.39 8.64
C VAL A 12 -6.98 8.97 8.51
N SER A 13 -7.15 8.45 7.29
CA SER A 13 -7.70 7.10 7.09
C SER A 13 -6.72 6.01 7.49
N GLY A 14 -5.43 6.20 7.20
CA GLY A 14 -4.36 5.28 7.57
C GLY A 14 -4.29 5.12 9.08
N LYS A 15 -4.14 6.22 9.82
CA LYS A 15 -4.12 6.19 11.29
C LYS A 15 -5.34 5.47 11.86
N LYS A 16 -6.54 5.82 11.39
CA LYS A 16 -7.78 5.19 11.83
C LYS A 16 -7.82 3.68 11.53
N ALA A 17 -7.37 3.27 10.34
CA ALA A 17 -7.35 1.85 9.95
C ALA A 17 -6.37 1.03 10.80
N PHE A 18 -5.18 1.55 11.09
CA PHE A 18 -4.21 0.90 11.98
C PHE A 18 -4.73 0.81 13.42
N GLU A 19 -5.35 1.88 13.93
CA GLU A 19 -5.98 1.90 15.26
C GLU A 19 -7.14 0.89 15.36
N GLU A 20 -8.02 0.83 14.36
CA GLU A 20 -9.15 -0.11 14.32
C GLU A 20 -8.69 -1.56 14.17
N ALA A 21 -7.65 -1.82 13.37
CA ALA A 21 -7.10 -3.16 13.18
C ALA A 21 -6.23 -3.64 14.35
N GLY A 22 -5.75 -2.73 15.21
CA GLY A 22 -4.88 -3.07 16.33
C GLY A 22 -3.50 -3.60 15.92
N ILE A 23 -3.02 -3.23 14.73
CA ILE A 23 -1.75 -3.68 14.16
C ILE A 23 -0.74 -2.53 14.07
N LYS A 24 0.54 -2.87 13.90
CA LYS A 24 1.64 -1.96 13.64
C LYS A 24 2.08 -2.07 12.18
N HIS A 25 2.84 -1.09 11.69
CA HIS A 25 3.44 -1.14 10.34
C HIS A 25 4.31 -2.38 10.09
N ALA A 26 4.95 -2.89 11.14
CA ALA A 26 5.76 -4.11 11.08
C ALA A 26 4.94 -5.39 10.88
N ASP A 27 3.62 -5.34 11.09
CA ASP A 27 2.70 -6.46 10.89
C ASP A 27 2.12 -6.49 9.46
N VAL A 28 2.56 -5.58 8.57
CA VAL A 28 2.08 -5.49 7.18
C VAL A 28 3.07 -6.15 6.24
N ASP A 29 2.68 -7.29 5.67
CA ASP A 29 3.52 -8.07 4.75
C ASP A 29 3.56 -7.49 3.32
N HIS A 30 2.50 -6.80 2.91
CA HIS A 30 2.40 -6.20 1.58
C HIS A 30 1.43 -5.01 1.60
N LEU A 31 1.62 -4.08 0.67
CA LEU A 31 0.83 -2.85 0.57
C LEU A 31 0.15 -2.75 -0.80
N MET A 32 -1.17 -2.56 -0.82
CA MET A 32 -1.89 -2.25 -2.05
C MET A 32 -2.37 -0.81 -2.00
N ILE A 33 -1.86 0.03 -2.90
CA ILE A 33 -2.14 1.47 -2.88
C ILE A 33 -2.63 1.97 -4.22
N TYR A 34 -3.55 2.95 -4.14
CA TYR A 34 -4.04 3.65 -5.32
C TYR A 34 -2.94 4.50 -5.97
N ASP A 35 -2.64 4.19 -7.22
CA ASP A 35 -1.52 4.70 -8.00
C ASP A 35 -1.99 5.22 -9.37
N ALA A 36 -2.96 6.14 -9.38
CA ALA A 36 -3.37 6.84 -10.62
C ALA A 36 -2.20 7.56 -11.32
N PHE A 37 -1.18 7.94 -10.55
CA PHE A 37 0.05 8.57 -11.03
C PHE A 37 1.25 8.03 -10.25
N ALA A 38 2.42 8.01 -10.88
CA ALA A 38 3.65 7.44 -10.31
C ALA A 38 4.13 8.07 -9.00
N HIS A 39 3.74 9.32 -8.71
CA HIS A 39 4.14 10.01 -7.48
C HIS A 39 3.21 9.68 -6.29
N LEU A 40 1.97 9.23 -6.52
CA LEU A 40 1.01 8.97 -5.44
C LEU A 40 1.47 7.89 -4.45
N PRO A 41 2.10 6.77 -4.89
CA PRO A 41 2.65 5.79 -3.96
C PRO A 41 3.72 6.35 -3.03
N LEU A 42 4.47 7.38 -3.44
CA LEU A 42 5.47 8.02 -2.59
C LEU A 42 4.79 8.70 -1.39
N TYR A 43 3.76 9.50 -1.65
CA TYR A 43 2.96 10.13 -0.59
C TYR A 43 2.32 9.08 0.30
N GLY A 44 1.80 8.02 -0.30
CA GLY A 44 1.25 6.89 0.43
C GLY A 44 2.22 6.28 1.44
N LEU A 45 3.46 5.99 1.03
CA LEU A 45 4.47 5.42 1.93
C LEU A 45 4.78 6.35 3.11
N GLU A 46 4.86 7.66 2.87
CA GLU A 46 5.18 8.66 3.89
C GLU A 46 3.97 8.94 4.80
N ASP A 47 2.81 9.23 4.22
CA ASP A 47 1.60 9.63 4.95
C ASP A 47 0.95 8.48 5.71
N LEU A 48 1.08 7.24 5.21
CA LEU A 48 0.68 6.06 5.97
C LEU A 48 1.68 5.74 7.08
N GLY A 49 2.90 6.28 7.04
CA GLY A 49 3.90 6.13 8.09
C GLY A 49 4.83 4.93 7.95
N PHE A 50 4.95 4.34 6.75
CA PHE A 50 5.91 3.26 6.49
C PHE A 50 7.35 3.76 6.41
N VAL A 51 7.52 4.99 5.94
CA VAL A 51 8.80 5.71 5.88
C VAL A 51 8.60 7.16 6.33
N LYS A 52 9.67 7.87 6.68
CA LYS A 52 9.55 9.28 7.08
C LYS A 52 9.36 10.18 5.85
N PRO A 53 8.82 11.39 6.04
CA PRO A 53 8.72 12.37 4.97
C PRO A 53 10.05 12.60 4.24
N GLY A 54 10.04 12.51 2.92
CA GLY A 54 11.21 12.65 2.04
C GLY A 54 12.05 11.37 1.83
N GLU A 55 11.76 10.27 2.54
CA GLU A 55 12.51 9.01 2.43
C GLU A 55 11.92 8.04 1.38
N ALA A 56 10.69 8.25 0.90
CA ALA A 56 10.04 7.29 0.01
C ALA A 56 10.77 7.10 -1.32
N LYS A 57 11.37 8.17 -1.86
CA LYS A 57 12.13 8.10 -3.12
C LYS A 57 13.28 7.08 -3.04
N ASP A 58 14.01 7.07 -1.93
CA ASP A 58 15.18 6.22 -1.75
C ASP A 58 14.72 4.81 -1.41
N PHE A 59 13.68 4.68 -0.59
CA PHE A 59 13.05 3.39 -0.30
C PHE A 59 12.59 2.65 -1.56
N VAL A 60 11.93 3.34 -2.50
CA VAL A 60 11.53 2.77 -3.79
C VAL A 60 12.75 2.50 -4.67
N ARG A 61 13.72 3.42 -4.73
CA ARG A 61 14.94 3.28 -5.54
C ARG A 61 15.78 2.06 -5.14
N GLU A 62 15.85 1.76 -3.85
CA GLU A 62 16.49 0.56 -3.28
C GLU A 62 15.72 -0.74 -3.56
N ARG A 63 14.59 -0.65 -4.28
CA ARG A 63 13.70 -1.77 -4.63
C ARG A 63 13.03 -2.42 -3.42
N ASN A 64 12.89 -1.71 -2.30
CA ASN A 64 12.18 -2.23 -1.13
C ASN A 64 10.69 -2.51 -1.41
N THR A 65 10.12 -1.90 -2.44
CA THR A 65 8.72 -2.10 -2.87
C THR A 65 8.52 -3.20 -3.92
N ALA A 66 9.60 -3.79 -4.43
CA ALA A 66 9.51 -4.90 -5.38
C ALA A 66 9.11 -6.21 -4.69
N ILE A 67 8.70 -7.21 -5.46
CA ILE A 67 8.59 -8.59 -4.96
C ILE A 67 9.96 -9.03 -4.41
N GLY A 68 9.98 -9.56 -3.19
CA GLY A 68 11.20 -9.90 -2.44
C GLY A 68 11.87 -8.71 -1.72
N GLY A 69 11.31 -7.50 -1.84
CA GLY A 69 11.70 -6.33 -1.05
C GLY A 69 11.13 -6.36 0.38
N LYS A 70 11.43 -5.31 1.16
CA LYS A 70 10.97 -5.18 2.56
C LYS A 70 9.45 -5.00 2.69
N LEU A 71 8.83 -4.31 1.74
CA LEU A 71 7.40 -4.06 1.72
C LEU A 71 6.90 -4.13 0.27
N PRO A 72 6.68 -5.34 -0.28
CA PRO A 72 6.14 -5.50 -1.63
C PRO A 72 4.86 -4.70 -1.82
N MET A 73 4.82 -3.90 -2.88
CA MET A 73 3.75 -2.95 -3.13
C MET A 73 3.14 -3.18 -4.51
N ASN A 74 1.80 -3.11 -4.62
CA ASN A 74 1.08 -3.25 -5.88
C ASN A 74 1.50 -4.50 -6.68
N THR A 75 1.47 -5.66 -6.03
CA THR A 75 2.00 -6.95 -6.52
C THR A 75 1.37 -7.44 -7.82
N ASN A 76 0.15 -7.01 -8.14
CA ASN A 76 -0.50 -7.28 -9.41
C ASN A 76 -0.09 -6.32 -10.56
N GLY A 77 0.72 -5.30 -10.29
CA GLY A 77 1.11 -4.24 -11.23
C GLY A 77 0.41 -2.89 -10.99
N GLY A 78 -0.55 -2.81 -10.06
CA GLY A 78 -1.22 -1.56 -9.72
C GLY A 78 -2.11 -1.01 -10.84
N GLY A 79 -2.70 0.15 -10.60
CA GLY A 79 -3.40 0.92 -11.63
C GLY A 79 -2.48 1.35 -12.78
N LEU A 80 -1.18 1.46 -12.55
CA LEU A 80 -0.21 1.86 -13.58
C LEU A 80 0.00 0.79 -14.66
N SER A 81 -0.04 -0.51 -14.32
CA SER A 81 0.30 -1.59 -15.27
C SER A 81 -0.75 -2.69 -15.41
N TYR A 82 -1.65 -2.86 -14.43
CA TYR A 82 -2.68 -3.91 -14.48
C TYR A 82 -3.99 -3.42 -15.11
N MET A 83 -4.69 -2.53 -14.41
CA MET A 83 -5.98 -1.99 -14.86
C MET A 83 -6.34 -0.76 -14.02
N HIS A 84 -6.81 0.30 -14.68
CA HIS A 84 -7.31 1.49 -14.01
C HIS A 84 -8.71 1.89 -14.53
N SER A 85 -9.76 1.16 -14.12
CA SER A 85 -11.14 1.42 -14.56
C SER A 85 -11.84 2.60 -13.87
N GLY A 86 -11.10 3.42 -13.11
CA GLY A 86 -11.62 4.48 -12.24
C GLY A 86 -11.23 4.20 -10.79
N MET A 87 -12.18 3.85 -9.94
CA MET A 87 -11.89 3.50 -8.54
C MET A 87 -11.27 2.09 -8.44
N TYR A 88 -9.94 2.02 -8.43
CA TYR A 88 -9.14 0.79 -8.39
C TYR A 88 -9.25 -0.04 -7.08
N GLY A 89 -9.96 0.47 -6.07
CA GLY A 89 -10.01 -0.13 -4.73
C GLY A 89 -10.42 -1.61 -4.68
N MET A 90 -11.34 -2.05 -5.55
CA MET A 90 -11.74 -3.46 -5.59
C MET A 90 -10.63 -4.37 -6.11
N TYR A 91 -9.83 -3.92 -7.08
CA TYR A 91 -8.71 -4.70 -7.61
C TYR A 91 -7.57 -4.81 -6.60
N ALA A 92 -7.30 -3.72 -5.86
CA ALA A 92 -6.39 -3.74 -4.72
C ALA A 92 -6.82 -4.80 -3.69
N LEU A 93 -8.08 -4.77 -3.25
CA LEU A 93 -8.62 -5.74 -2.28
C LEU A 93 -8.57 -7.18 -2.79
N MET A 94 -8.93 -7.43 -4.06
CA MET A 94 -8.87 -8.76 -4.65
C MET A 94 -7.45 -9.32 -4.65
N GLU A 95 -6.46 -8.51 -5.01
CA GLU A 95 -5.05 -8.92 -4.97
C GLU A 95 -4.58 -9.19 -3.54
N SER A 96 -4.93 -8.32 -2.60
CA SER A 96 -4.66 -8.54 -1.17
C SER A 96 -5.19 -9.88 -0.68
N VAL A 97 -6.44 -10.21 -1.03
CA VAL A 97 -7.05 -11.50 -0.67
C VAL A 97 -6.31 -12.67 -1.31
N LYS A 98 -5.86 -12.55 -2.57
CA LYS A 98 -5.05 -13.60 -3.22
C LYS A 98 -3.71 -13.79 -2.53
N GLN A 99 -3.01 -12.71 -2.19
CA GLN A 99 -1.76 -12.75 -1.43
C GLN A 99 -1.97 -13.43 -0.08
N MET A 100 -3.02 -13.03 0.64
CA MET A 100 -3.41 -13.63 1.92
C MET A 100 -3.85 -15.09 1.80
N ARG A 101 -4.24 -15.59 0.62
CA ARG A 101 -4.61 -16.99 0.40
C ARG A 101 -3.49 -17.84 -0.19
N GLY A 102 -2.36 -17.24 -0.56
CA GLY A 102 -1.29 -17.97 -1.25
C GLY A 102 -1.61 -18.30 -2.70
N THR A 103 -2.52 -17.55 -3.34
CA THR A 103 -2.98 -17.80 -4.72
C THR A 103 -2.67 -16.65 -5.67
N ALA A 104 -1.82 -15.71 -5.27
CA ALA A 104 -1.39 -14.62 -6.13
C ALA A 104 -0.37 -15.10 -7.17
N ALA A 105 -0.41 -14.50 -8.36
CA ALA A 105 0.55 -14.83 -9.43
C ALA A 105 1.98 -14.43 -9.06
N ALA A 106 2.13 -13.25 -8.45
CA ALA A 106 3.38 -12.76 -7.88
C ALA A 106 3.33 -12.86 -6.36
N GLN A 107 3.36 -14.09 -5.84
CA GLN A 107 3.17 -14.37 -4.42
C GLN A 107 4.31 -13.75 -3.58
N VAL A 108 3.93 -13.03 -2.53
CA VAL A 108 4.87 -12.55 -1.51
C VAL A 108 5.24 -13.73 -0.61
N GLU A 109 6.54 -14.02 -0.51
CA GLU A 109 7.08 -15.01 0.42
C GLU A 109 7.11 -14.40 1.83
N ALA A 110 6.28 -14.93 2.74
CA ALA A 110 6.21 -14.41 4.10
C ALA A 110 7.48 -14.75 4.90
N PRO A 111 8.09 -13.81 5.63
CA PRO A 111 9.00 -14.17 6.72
C PRO A 111 8.21 -14.92 7.81
N ARG A 112 8.85 -15.93 8.43
CA ARG A 112 8.28 -16.82 9.47
C ARG A 112 7.78 -16.06 10.71
N SER A 113 6.58 -15.50 10.66
CA SER A 113 5.82 -15.01 11.82
C SER A 113 4.33 -15.17 11.53
N ALA A 114 3.82 -16.38 11.75
CA ALA A 114 2.40 -16.67 11.59
C ALA A 114 1.58 -15.95 12.67
N SER A 115 0.96 -14.81 12.36
CA SER A 115 -0.30 -14.39 13.04
C SER A 115 -1.03 -13.16 12.49
N ALA A 116 -0.47 -12.31 11.62
CA ALA A 116 -1.20 -11.15 11.13
C ALA A 116 -0.94 -10.90 9.63
N ARG A 117 -1.83 -11.44 8.76
CA ARG A 117 -1.84 -11.03 7.35
C ARG A 117 -2.65 -9.75 7.25
N ALA A 118 -1.98 -8.61 7.35
CA ALA A 118 -2.63 -7.33 7.15
C ALA A 118 -2.32 -6.79 5.76
N SER A 119 -3.37 -6.42 5.03
CA SER A 119 -3.26 -5.62 3.82
C SER A 119 -3.88 -4.26 4.08
N ALA A 120 -3.12 -3.19 3.86
CA ALA A 120 -3.68 -1.86 3.75
C ALA A 120 -4.09 -1.61 2.30
N ALA A 121 -5.37 -1.32 2.06
CA ALA A 121 -5.89 -0.82 0.80
C ALA A 121 -6.54 0.54 1.06
N CYS A 122 -5.90 1.62 0.60
CA CYS A 122 -6.41 2.96 0.82
C CYS A 122 -6.77 3.63 -0.51
N SER A 123 -8.05 3.95 -0.70
CA SER A 123 -8.53 4.82 -1.77
C SER A 123 -9.22 6.05 -1.18
N PRO A 124 -8.90 7.27 -1.61
CA PRO A 124 -9.64 8.45 -1.17
C PRO A 124 -11.12 8.34 -1.58
N ARG A 125 -12.02 8.67 -0.66
CA ARG A 125 -13.46 8.76 -0.94
C ARG A 125 -13.71 9.98 -1.85
N PRO A 126 -14.56 9.89 -2.88
CA PRO A 126 -14.94 11.07 -3.65
C PRO A 126 -15.62 12.09 -2.74
N ALA A 127 -15.22 13.37 -2.86
CA ALA A 127 -15.98 14.46 -2.28
C ALA A 127 -17.37 14.46 -2.93
N ARG A 128 -18.42 14.44 -2.09
CA ARG A 128 -19.78 14.78 -2.53
C ARG A 128 -19.89 16.28 -2.74
#